data_AF-A0A519VD59-F1
#
_entry.id   AF-A0A519VD59-F1
#
_cell.length_a   1.000
_cell.length_b   1.000
_cell.length_c   1.000
_cell.angle_alpha   90.00
_cell.angle_beta   90.00
_cell.angle_gamma   90.00
#
_symmetry.space_group_name_H-M   'P 1'
#
loop_
_entity.id
_entity.type
_entity.pdbx_description
1 polymer ?
#
loop_
_entity_poly.entity_id
_entity_poly.type
_entity_poly.pdbx_seq_one_letter_code
_entity_poly.pdbx_strand_id
1 'polypeptide(L)'
;MNKRFLTFLLMLFVAVKLQAQPMPKKADVLATISKANNYWQSNNKPERRSFWDHAAYHTGNMEVVALTKNETYRKYSEDWAEYNKWMGAKSTDKSKWKYSYGEKDEYVLFG
;
A
#
# COMPACT_ATOMS: atom_id res chain seq x y z
N MET A 1 5.80 -54.05 3.28
CA MET A 1 6.79 -53.03 2.87
C MET A 1 8.15 -53.41 3.45
N ASN A 2 9.19 -53.54 2.62
CA ASN A 2 10.50 -54.05 3.05
C ASN A 2 11.16 -53.05 4.02
N LYS A 3 11.61 -53.49 5.21
CA LYS A 3 12.24 -52.60 6.20
C LYS A 3 13.42 -51.84 5.61
N ARG A 4 14.19 -52.47 4.71
CA ARG A 4 15.30 -51.82 3.98
C ARG A 4 14.84 -50.67 3.09
N PHE A 5 13.67 -50.80 2.46
CA PHE A 5 13.08 -49.73 1.65
C PHE A 5 12.62 -48.55 2.51
N LEU A 6 12.01 -48.84 3.67
CA LEU A 6 11.57 -47.80 4.60
C LEU A 6 12.76 -47.05 5.24
N THR A 7 13.84 -47.76 5.58
CA THR A 7 15.07 -47.14 6.09
C THR A 7 15.76 -46.27 5.04
N PHE A 8 15.75 -46.70 3.77
CA PHE A 8 16.28 -45.91 2.66
C PHE A 8 15.47 -44.62 2.44
N LEU A 9 14.13 -44.71 2.54
CA LEU A 9 13.24 -43.56 2.46
C LEU A 9 13.48 -42.56 3.60
N LEU A 10 13.68 -43.05 4.83
CA LEU A 10 13.98 -42.21 5.99
C LEU A 10 15.32 -41.47 5.84
N MET A 11 16.36 -42.11 5.30
CA MET A 11 17.65 -41.46 5.04
C MET A 11 17.57 -40.38 3.96
N LEU A 12 16.70 -40.54 2.96
CA LEU A 12 16.44 -39.49 1.96
C LEU A 12 15.79 -38.24 2.57
N PHE A 13 14.93 -38.40 3.57
CA PHE A 13 14.31 -37.27 4.28
C PHE A 13 15.30 -36.50 5.17
N VAL A 14 16.33 -37.17 5.70
CA VAL A 14 17.39 -36.52 6.51
C VAL A 14 18.30 -35.61 5.67
N ALA A 15 18.37 -35.83 4.35
CA ALA A 15 19.16 -35.02 3.43
C ALA A 15 18.47 -33.71 3.01
N VAL A 16 17.19 -33.51 3.36
CA VAL A 16 16.47 -32.28 3.05
C VAL A 16 16.88 -31.19 4.04
N LYS A 17 17.83 -30.35 3.64
CA LYS A 17 18.14 -29.11 4.37
C LYS A 17 16.94 -28.16 4.22
N LEU A 18 16.12 -28.02 5.24
CA LEU A 18 15.18 -26.90 5.34
C LEU A 18 15.99 -25.62 5.53
N GLN A 19 16.35 -24.99 4.42
CA GLN A 19 17.01 -23.70 4.41
C GLN A 19 15.93 -22.62 4.35
N ALA A 20 15.82 -21.80 5.39
CA ALA A 20 14.92 -20.65 5.37
C ALA A 20 15.32 -19.71 4.23
N GLN A 21 14.34 -19.09 3.57
CA GLN A 21 14.64 -18.09 2.55
C GLN A 21 15.45 -16.94 3.17
N PRO A 22 16.55 -16.51 2.55
CA PRO A 22 17.28 -15.36 3.03
C PRO A 22 16.38 -14.13 2.95
N MET A 23 16.44 -13.27 3.97
CA MET A 23 15.73 -12.00 3.90
C MET A 23 16.26 -11.18 2.71
N PRO A 24 15.38 -10.49 1.96
CA PRO A 24 15.82 -9.65 0.87
C PRO A 24 16.69 -8.51 1.39
N LYS A 25 17.63 -8.04 0.57
CA LYS A 25 18.44 -6.87 0.93
C LYS A 25 17.53 -5.64 0.90
N LYS A 26 17.79 -4.68 1.80
CA LYS A 26 17.08 -3.39 1.85
C LYS A 26 16.98 -2.73 0.47
N ALA A 27 18.05 -2.75 -0.32
CA ALA A 27 18.09 -2.14 -1.65
C ALA A 27 17.09 -2.79 -2.62
N ASP A 28 16.97 -4.12 -2.59
CA ASP A 28 16.08 -4.87 -3.49
C ASP A 28 14.60 -4.59 -3.14
N VAL A 29 14.31 -4.48 -1.84
CA VAL A 29 12.97 -4.09 -1.35
C VAL A 29 12.63 -2.67 -1.78
N LEU A 30 13.53 -1.71 -1.58
CA LEU A 30 13.34 -0.31 -2.00
C LEU A 30 13.16 -0.20 -3.52
N ALA A 31 13.90 -0.97 -4.31
CA ALA A 31 13.74 -0.99 -5.77
C ALA A 31 12.33 -1.50 -6.16
N THR A 32 11.82 -2.51 -5.46
CA THR A 32 10.46 -3.04 -5.68
C THR A 32 9.39 -2.00 -5.32
N ILE A 33 9.55 -1.32 -4.19
CA ILE A 33 8.66 -0.22 -3.76
C ILE A 33 8.65 0.89 -4.81
N SER A 34 9.83 1.35 -5.26
CA SER A 34 9.95 2.40 -6.28
C SER A 34 9.30 1.97 -7.60
N LYS A 35 9.48 0.71 -8.03
CA LYS A 35 8.84 0.20 -9.25
C LYS A 35 7.32 0.26 -9.15
N ALA A 36 6.74 -0.22 -8.04
CA ALA A 36 5.30 -0.21 -7.84
C ALA A 36 4.75 1.23 -7.77
N ASN A 37 5.41 2.12 -7.00
CA ASN A 37 4.95 3.49 -6.81
C ASN A 37 5.06 4.31 -8.11
N ASN A 38 6.16 4.18 -8.84
CA ASN A 38 6.35 4.81 -10.15
C ASN A 38 5.30 4.33 -11.16
N TYR A 39 5.01 3.03 -11.19
CA TYR A 39 3.99 2.48 -12.06
C TYR A 39 2.62 3.09 -11.74
N TRP A 40 2.23 3.15 -10.47
CA TRP A 40 0.96 3.76 -10.09
C TRP A 40 0.86 5.24 -10.51
N GLN A 41 1.84 6.07 -10.15
CA GLN A 41 1.81 7.51 -10.41
C GLN A 41 1.93 7.87 -11.90
N SER A 42 2.57 7.02 -12.71
CA SER A 42 2.62 7.22 -14.17
C SER A 42 1.31 6.85 -14.87
N ASN A 43 0.47 6.02 -14.25
CA ASN A 43 -0.80 5.56 -14.82
C ASN A 43 -2.02 6.22 -14.18
N ASN A 44 -1.84 6.97 -13.08
CA ASN A 44 -2.91 7.63 -12.36
C ASN A 44 -2.53 9.09 -12.12
N LYS A 45 -3.48 9.98 -12.40
CA LYS A 45 -3.36 11.39 -12.06
C LYS A 45 -3.65 11.61 -10.57
N PRO A 46 -2.96 12.54 -9.89
CA PRO A 46 -3.23 12.87 -8.48
C PRO A 46 -4.58 13.55 -8.27
N GLU A 47 -5.18 14.17 -9.29
CA GLU A 47 -6.48 14.87 -9.22
C GLU A 47 -7.66 13.89 -9.15
N ARG A 48 -7.80 13.22 -8.01
CA ARG A 48 -8.89 12.30 -7.67
C ARG A 48 -9.55 12.73 -6.37
N ARG A 49 -10.78 12.25 -6.11
CA ARG A 49 -11.52 12.57 -4.87
C ARG A 49 -10.75 12.13 -3.63
N SER A 50 -11.00 12.79 -2.50
CA SER A 50 -10.41 12.49 -1.20
C SER A 50 -11.08 11.34 -0.43
N PHE A 51 -11.62 10.35 -1.15
CA PHE A 51 -12.30 9.20 -0.52
C PHE A 51 -11.29 8.14 -0.04
N TRP A 52 -11.74 7.24 0.83
CA TRP A 52 -10.88 6.35 1.62
C TRP A 52 -9.93 5.48 0.77
N ASP A 53 -10.36 5.07 -0.42
CA ASP A 53 -9.61 4.23 -1.36
C ASP A 53 -8.35 4.95 -1.88
N HIS A 54 -8.50 6.21 -2.28
CA HIS A 54 -7.36 7.04 -2.68
C HIS A 54 -6.53 7.49 -1.48
N ALA A 55 -7.18 7.86 -0.37
CA ALA A 55 -6.47 8.26 0.85
C ALA A 55 -5.55 7.14 1.38
N ALA A 56 -6.00 5.87 1.31
CA ALA A 56 -5.18 4.72 1.67
C ALA A 56 -3.89 4.63 0.83
N TYR A 57 -3.97 4.85 -0.48
CA TYR A 57 -2.76 4.95 -1.32
C TYR A 57 -1.83 6.07 -0.84
N HIS A 58 -2.37 7.26 -0.57
CA HIS A 58 -1.55 8.40 -0.13
C HIS A 58 -0.85 8.15 1.21
N THR A 59 -1.45 7.39 2.14
CA THR A 59 -0.74 6.97 3.37
C THR A 59 0.50 6.11 3.06
N GLY A 60 0.38 5.15 2.15
CA GLY A 60 1.51 4.33 1.70
C GLY A 60 2.57 5.16 0.98
N ASN A 61 2.15 6.07 0.11
CA ASN A 61 3.08 6.98 -0.57
C ASN A 61 3.85 7.87 0.42
N MET A 62 3.20 8.41 1.45
CA MET A 62 3.85 9.22 2.47
C MET A 62 4.84 8.43 3.33
N GLU A 63 4.61 7.14 3.56
CA GLU A 63 5.60 6.26 4.19
C GLU A 63 6.86 6.12 3.32
N VAL A 64 6.70 5.98 2.00
CA VAL A 64 7.85 5.97 1.07
C VAL A 64 8.59 7.31 1.09
N VAL A 65 7.88 8.44 1.15
CA VAL A 65 8.50 9.78 1.31
C VAL A 65 9.28 9.86 2.62
N ALA A 66 8.73 9.34 3.73
CA ALA A 66 9.43 9.34 5.01
C ALA A 66 10.75 8.56 4.94
N LEU A 67 10.75 7.41 4.26
CA LEU A 67 11.91 6.52 4.09
C LEU A 67 12.97 7.04 3.11
N THR A 68 12.53 7.67 2.02
CA THR A 68 13.39 7.97 0.85
C THR A 68 13.66 9.47 0.65
N LYS A 69 12.86 10.34 1.27
CA LYS A 69 12.83 11.79 1.03
C LYS A 69 12.64 12.14 -0.46
N ASN A 70 11.93 11.28 -1.21
CA ASN A 70 11.65 11.51 -2.62
C ASN A 70 10.61 12.64 -2.79
N GLU A 71 11.07 13.78 -3.31
CA GLU A 71 10.23 14.97 -3.49
C GLU A 71 9.19 14.82 -4.61
N THR A 72 9.42 13.99 -5.62
CA THR A 72 8.40 13.69 -6.64
C THR A 72 7.20 12.97 -6.03
N TYR A 73 7.44 12.01 -5.15
CA TYR A 73 6.37 11.31 -4.44
C TYR A 73 5.63 12.21 -3.47
N ARG A 74 6.33 13.13 -2.80
CA ARG A 74 5.71 14.15 -1.95
C ARG A 74 4.77 15.02 -2.79
N LYS A 75 5.28 15.58 -3.88
CA LYS A 75 4.51 16.47 -4.77
C LYS A 75 3.25 15.82 -5.30
N TYR A 76 3.29 14.52 -5.65
CA TYR A 76 2.09 13.77 -6.06
C TYR A 76 0.98 13.78 -4.99
N SER A 77 1.33 13.68 -3.70
CA SER A 77 0.34 13.75 -2.61
C SER A 77 -0.10 15.18 -2.30
N GLU A 78 0.79 16.16 -2.44
CA GLU A 78 0.43 17.57 -2.33
C GLU A 78 -0.56 17.98 -3.41
N ASP A 79 -0.34 17.57 -4.67
CA ASP A 79 -1.25 17.84 -5.79
C ASP A 79 -2.65 17.25 -5.55
N TRP A 80 -2.74 16.04 -5.00
CA TRP A 80 -4.01 15.45 -4.60
C TRP A 80 -4.68 16.24 -3.47
N ALA A 81 -3.91 16.67 -2.47
CA ALA A 81 -4.45 17.45 -1.35
C ALA A 81 -4.97 18.82 -1.80
N GLU A 82 -4.20 19.52 -2.64
CA GLU A 82 -4.58 20.80 -3.24
C GLU A 82 -5.83 20.67 -4.11
N TYR A 83 -5.89 19.65 -4.98
CA TYR A 83 -7.07 19.36 -5.78
C TYR A 83 -8.34 19.15 -4.93
N ASN A 84 -8.18 18.48 -3.78
CA ASN A 84 -9.27 18.27 -2.82
C ASN A 84 -9.49 19.44 -1.86
N LYS A 85 -8.76 20.55 -2.02
CA LYS A 85 -8.82 21.74 -1.17
C LYS A 85 -8.56 21.43 0.30
N TRP A 86 -7.70 20.44 0.56
CA TRP A 86 -7.38 19.99 1.92
C TRP A 86 -8.60 19.49 2.72
N MET A 87 -9.61 18.94 2.04
CA MET A 87 -10.86 18.47 2.64
C MET A 87 -11.23 17.05 2.22
N GLY A 88 -11.93 16.34 3.11
CA GLY A 88 -12.69 15.12 2.79
C GLY A 88 -14.00 15.45 2.08
N ALA A 89 -15.13 15.13 2.71
CA ALA A 89 -16.44 15.59 2.26
C ALA A 89 -16.57 17.11 2.45
N LYS A 90 -17.21 17.80 1.49
CA LYS A 90 -17.15 19.28 1.38
C LYS A 90 -18.39 20.01 1.91
N SER A 91 -19.33 19.31 2.57
CA SER A 91 -20.54 19.96 3.09
C SER A 91 -20.22 20.86 4.28
N THR A 92 -20.59 22.14 4.18
CA THR A 92 -20.49 23.11 5.28
C THR A 92 -21.71 23.09 6.21
N ASP A 93 -22.80 22.44 5.80
CA ASP A 93 -24.04 22.35 6.57
C ASP A 93 -24.02 21.10 7.48
N LYS A 94 -23.59 21.30 8.73
CA LYS A 94 -23.49 20.24 9.74
C LYS A 94 -24.82 19.55 10.05
N SER A 95 -25.96 20.22 9.85
CA SER A 95 -27.28 19.63 10.11
C SER A 95 -27.62 18.47 9.17
N LYS A 96 -26.94 18.41 8.01
CA LYS A 96 -27.13 17.39 6.98
C LYS A 96 -26.07 16.30 7.00
N TRP A 97 -25.11 16.38 7.93
CA TRP A 97 -24.02 15.41 8.01
C TRP A 97 -24.54 14.01 8.36
N LYS A 98 -24.04 13.02 7.64
CA LYS A 98 -24.37 11.60 7.75
C LYS A 98 -23.10 10.81 8.01
N TYR A 99 -23.17 9.89 8.95
CA TYR A 99 -22.06 9.00 9.33
C TYR A 99 -22.26 7.55 8.88
N SER A 100 -23.31 7.28 8.10
CA SER A 100 -23.43 6.03 7.36
C SER A 100 -22.53 6.06 6.12
N TYR A 101 -22.39 4.92 5.44
CA TYR A 101 -21.70 4.88 4.16
C TYR A 101 -22.39 5.78 3.12
N GLY A 102 -21.59 6.55 2.39
CA GLY A 102 -22.01 7.29 1.21
C GLY A 102 -20.86 8.10 0.64
N GLU A 103 -21.01 8.58 -0.61
CA GLU A 103 -19.92 9.19 -1.38
C GLU A 103 -20.21 10.65 -1.77
N LYS A 104 -21.32 11.22 -1.26
CA LYS A 104 -21.65 12.64 -1.43
C LYS A 104 -21.07 13.46 -0.27
N ASP A 105 -20.95 14.76 -0.47
CA ASP A 105 -20.38 15.71 0.50
C ASP A 105 -21.10 15.76 1.87
N GLU A 106 -22.31 15.23 1.98
CA GLU A 106 -23.03 15.10 3.26
C GLU A 106 -22.58 13.88 4.07
N TYR A 107 -21.93 12.89 3.46
CA TYR A 107 -21.49 11.65 4.11
C TYR A 107 -20.04 11.79 4.57
N VAL A 108 -19.86 12.18 5.83
CA VAL A 108 -18.58 12.62 6.41
C VAL A 108 -17.83 11.52 7.17
N LEU A 109 -18.24 10.25 7.02
CA LEU A 109 -17.66 9.11 7.75
C LEU A 109 -16.14 9.01 7.57
N PHE A 110 -15.63 9.33 6.38
CA PHE A 110 -14.22 9.21 6.03
C PHE A 110 -13.50 10.56 5.85
N GLY A 111 -14.14 11.66 6.26
CA GLY A 111 -13.59 13.01 6.16
C GLY A 111 -14.67 14.07 6.14
#